data_AF-A0A941LZQ7-F1
#
_entry.id   AF-A0A941LZQ7-F1
#
_cell.length_a   1.000
_cell.length_b   1.000
_cell.length_c   1.000
_cell.angle_alpha   90.00
_cell.angle_beta   90.00
_cell.angle_gamma   90.00
#
_symmetry.space_group_name_H-M   'P 1'
#
loop_
_entity.id
_entity.type
_entity.pdbx_description
1 polymer ?
#
loop_
_entity_poly.entity_id
_entity_poly.type
_entity_poly.pdbx_seq_one_letter_code
_entity_poly.pdbx_strand_id
1 'polypeptide(L)' 'MDSLTITKAKSLILEFCNAYSNQDLETLSRIFSNKASMWSACSEHAHNGFQEIEKEFLLNWNGAESRTLEVIA' A
#
# COMPACT_ATOMS: atom_id res chain seq x y z
N MET A 1 -1.38 -20.85 11.78
CA MET A 1 -0.77 -19.50 11.89
C MET A 1 -0.93 -19.08 13.33
N ASP A 2 0.13 -18.71 14.04
CA ASP A 2 0.04 -18.39 15.47
C ASP A 2 -0.52 -16.97 15.73
N SER A 3 -0.95 -16.72 16.96
CA SER A 3 -1.55 -15.44 17.36
C SER A 3 -0.62 -14.24 17.14
N LEU A 4 0.70 -14.46 17.24
CA LEU A 4 1.70 -13.42 17.05
C LEU A 4 1.78 -12.97 15.59
N THR A 5 1.72 -13.93 14.66
CA THR A 5 1.73 -13.68 13.22
C THR A 5 0.51 -12.88 12.78
N ILE A 6 -0.67 -13.20 13.34
CA ILE A 6 -1.92 -12.46 13.06
C ILE A 6 -1.80 -11.00 13.53
N THR A 7 -1.28 -10.77 14.74
CA THR A 7 -1.09 -9.41 15.27
C THR A 7 -0.12 -8.60 14.41
N LYS A 8 1.00 -9.18 13.98
CA LYS A 8 1.97 -8.52 13.09
C LYS A 8 1.35 -8.20 11.72
N ALA A 9 0.60 -9.12 11.14
CA ALA A 9 -0.08 -8.90 9.86
C ALA A 9 -1.10 -7.76 9.96
N LYS A 10 -1.89 -7.72 11.04
CA LYS A 10 -2.83 -6.61 11.30
C LYS A 10 -2.12 -5.27 11.42
N SER A 11 -1.04 -5.22 12.21
CA SER A 11 -0.25 -4.00 12.38
C SER A 11 0.30 -3.49 11.04
N LEU A 12 0.84 -4.39 10.22
CA LEU A 12 1.40 -4.04 8.91
C LEU A 12 0.33 -3.54 7.94
N ILE A 13 -0.86 -4.13 7.94
CA ILE A 13 -1.98 -3.69 7.11
C ILE A 13 -2.45 -2.30 7.52
N LEU A 14 -2.57 -2.04 8.83
CA LEU A 14 -2.96 -0.72 9.34
C LEU A 14 -1.91 0.34 8.99
N GLU A 15 -0.63 0.02 9.11
CA GLU A 15 0.48 0.89 8.70
C GLU A 15 0.40 1.22 7.21
N PHE A 16 0.17 0.22 6.36
CA PHE A 16 -0.05 0.41 4.93
C PHE A 16 -1.24 1.33 4.64
N CYS A 17 -2.40 1.08 5.25
CA CYS A 17 -3.60 1.89 5.02
C CYS A 17 -3.39 3.36 5.42
N ASN A 18 -2.77 3.59 6.57
CA ASN A 18 -2.47 4.94 7.06
C ASN A 18 -1.46 5.66 6.14
N ALA A 19 -0.37 4.99 5.76
CA ALA A 19 0.63 5.56 4.88
C ALA A 19 0.06 5.87 3.48
N TYR A 20 -0.71 4.94 2.91
CA TYR A 20 -1.36 5.12 1.62
C TYR A 20 -2.37 6.27 1.63
N SER A 21 -3.18 6.40 2.69
CA SER A 21 -4.14 7.49 2.85
C SER A 21 -3.47 8.86 2.96
N ASN A 22 -2.31 8.92 3.61
CA ASN A 22 -1.57 10.16 3.84
C ASN A 22 -0.54 10.46 2.74
N GLN A 23 -0.50 9.65 1.67
CA GLN A 23 0.48 9.77 0.58
C GLN A 23 1.94 9.70 1.07
N ASP A 24 2.20 8.95 2.14
CA ASP A 24 3.52 8.79 2.76
C ASP A 24 4.34 7.73 2.02
N LEU A 25 5.02 8.16 0.96
CA LEU A 25 5.89 7.30 0.15
C LEU A 25 7.08 6.74 0.92
N GLU A 26 7.59 7.47 1.93
CA GLU A 26 8.73 7.00 2.73
C GLU A 26 8.33 5.74 3.50
N THR A 27 7.20 5.78 4.20
CA THR A 27 6.68 4.61 4.94
C THR A 27 6.30 3.49 3.98
N LEU A 28 5.61 3.78 2.86
CA LEU A 28 5.26 2.77 1.88
C LEU A 28 6.49 2.04 1.32
N SER A 29 7.59 2.75 1.06
CA SER A 29 8.83 2.15 0.54
C SER A 29 9.44 1.11 1.49
N ARG A 30 9.19 1.22 2.79
CA ARG A 30 9.67 0.29 3.81
C ARG A 30 8.79 -0.93 3.96
N ILE A 31 7.49 -0.81 3.66
CA ILE A 31 6.52 -1.90 3.74
C ILE A 31 6.73 -2.91 2.61
N PHE A 32 7.02 -2.42 1.40
CA PHE A 32 7.19 -3.28 0.23
C PHE A 32 8.62 -3.80 0.12
N SER A 33 8.78 -5.11 -0.05
CA SER A 33 10.07 -5.68 -0.43
C SER A 33 10.41 -5.37 -1.89
N ASN A 34 11.70 -5.43 -2.25
CA ASN A 34 12.15 -5.29 -3.64
C ASN A 34 11.59 -6.35 -4.60
N LYS A 35 11.01 -7.44 -4.07
CA LYS A 35 10.37 -8.53 -4.84
C LYS A 35 8.84 -8.47 -4.77
N ALA A 36 8.28 -7.42 -4.18
CA ALA A 36 6.84 -7.29 -4.08
C ALA A 36 6.20 -7.21 -5.47
N SER A 37 5.00 -7.77 -5.58
CA SER A 37 4.19 -7.67 -6.78
C SER A 37 2.80 -7.21 -6.35
N MET A 38 2.25 -6.21 -7.03
CA MET A 38 0.95 -5.64 -6.73
C MET A 38 0.07 -5.66 -7.98
N TRP A 39 -1.18 -6.04 -7.79
CA TRP A 39 -2.22 -5.87 -8.81
C TRP A 39 -3.01 -4.62 -8.50
N SER A 40 -3.21 -3.75 -9.49
CA SER A 40 -4.17 -2.66 -9.39
C SER A 40 -5.46 -3.04 -10.11
N ALA A 41 -6.58 -2.49 -9.65
CA ALA A 41 -7.88 -2.74 -10.30
C ALA A 41 -7.95 -2.17 -11.72
N CYS A 42 -7.04 -1.25 -12.07
CA CYS A 42 -7.01 -0.53 -13.33
C CYS A 42 -5.95 -1.07 -14.30
N SER A 43 -5.22 -2.13 -13.94
CA SER A 43 -4.12 -2.69 -14.73
C SER A 43 -4.38 -4.16 -15.08
N GLU A 44 -4.11 -4.51 -16.34
CA GLU A 44 -4.13 -5.90 -16.81
C GLU A 44 -2.86 -6.68 -16.41
N HIS A 45 -1.87 -6.01 -15.82
CA HIS A 45 -0.58 -6.58 -15.45
C HIS A 45 -0.19 -6.23 -14.01
N ALA A 46 0.54 -7.15 -13.37
CA ALA A 46 1.11 -6.90 -12.05
C ALA A 46 2.30 -5.92 -12.13
N HIS A 47 2.38 -5.02 -11.15
CA HIS A 47 3.49 -4.10 -10.94
C HIS A 47 4.54 -4.79 -10.06
N ASN A 48 5.76 -4.92 -10.56
CA ASN A 48 6.83 -5.68 -9.91
C ASN A 48 7.90 -4.75 -9.36
N GLY A 49 8.15 -4.86 -8.05
CA GLY A 49 9.07 -4.00 -7.32
C GLY A 49 8.46 -2.64 -6.96
N PHE A 50 9.03 -2.01 -5.94
CA PHE A 50 8.44 -0.79 -5.38
C PHE A 50 8.39 0.38 -6.37
N GLN A 51 9.33 0.49 -7.32
CA GLN A 51 9.31 1.56 -8.31
C GLN A 51 8.08 1.53 -9.23
N GLU A 52 7.59 0.36 -9.61
CA GLU A 52 6.38 0.24 -10.44
C GLU A 52 5.12 0.46 -9.61
N ILE A 53 5.13 -0.04 -8.37
CA ILE A 53 4.07 0.13 -7.38
C ILE A 53 3.90 1.62 -7.01
N GLU A 54 5.00 2.35 -6.82
CA GLU A 54 5.02 3.78 -6.52
C GLU A 54 4.38 4.60 -7.65
N LYS A 55 4.69 4.29 -8.91
CA LYS A 55 4.04 4.95 -10.06
C LYS A 55 2.53 4.78 -10.01
N GLU A 56 2.06 3.58 -9.67
CA GLU A 56 0.64 3.29 -9.54
C GLU A 56 0.00 4.08 -8.38
N PHE A 57 0.69 4.23 -7.24
CA PHE A 57 0.22 5.08 -6.15
C PHE A 57 0.06 6.53 -6.58
N LEU A 58 1.07 7.09 -7.24
CA LEU A 58 1.05 8.47 -7.74
C LEU A 58 -0.07 8.70 -8.76
N LEU A 59 -0.32 7.73 -9.65
CA LEU A 59 -1.44 7.79 -10.60
C LEU A 59 -2.78 7.80 -9.86
N ASN A 60 -2.96 6.92 -8.89
CA ASN A 60 -4.19 6.81 -8.11
C ASN A 60 -4.47 8.05 -7.25
N TRP A 61 -3.44 8.66 -6.66
CA TRP A 61 -3.59 9.88 -5.87
C TRP A 61 -3.88 11.12 -6.72
N ASN A 62 -3.24 11.26 -7.89
CA ASN A 62 -3.48 12.39 -8.79
C ASN A 62 -4.89 12.38 -9.39
N GLY A 63 -5.53 11.20 -9.49
CA GLY A 63 -6.89 11.05 -10.00
C GLY A 63 -8.01 11.16 -8.96
N ALA A 64 -7.67 11.22 -7.67
CA ALA A 64 -8.65 11.22 -6.58
C ALA A 64 -8.89 12.62 -6.03
N GLU A 65 -10.15 13.11 -6.07
CA GLU A 65 -10.58 14.23 -5.21
C GLU A 65 -10.31 13.82 -3.76
N SER A 66 -9.35 14.45 -3.07
CA SER A 66 -8.94 14.20 -1.67
C SER A 66 -9.88 13.26 -0.87
N ARG A 67 -9.64 11.95 -0.97
CA ARG A 67 -10.38 10.94 -0.19
C ARG A 67 -9.42 10.40 0.85
N THR A 68 -9.53 10.89 2.08
CA THR A 68 -8.90 10.24 3.22
C THR A 68 -9.59 8.89 3.43
N LEU A 69 -8.82 7.80 3.52
CA LEU A 69 -9.37 6.52 3.92
C LEU A 69 -9.72 6.59 5.41
N GLU A 70 -10.96 6.28 5.75
CA GLU A 70 -11.36 6.08 7.15
C GLU A 70 -10.94 4.67 7.58
N VAL A 71 -9.87 4.58 8.37
CA VAL A 71 -9.38 3.30 8.91
C VAL A 71 -10.13 3.00 10.21
N ILE A 72 -10.99 1.98 10.20
CA ILE A 72 -11.71 1.50 11.39
C ILE A 72 -10.87 0.37 12.03
N ALA A 73 -10.27 0.65 13.18
CA ALA A 73 -9.40 -0.28 13.92
C ALA A 73 -10.14 -1.06 15.00
#